data_AF-A0A7V9N9I5-F1
#
_entry.id   AF-A0A7V9N9I5-F1
#
_cell.length_a   1.000
_cell.length_b   1.000
_cell.length_c   1.000
_cell.angle_alpha   90.00
_cell.angle_beta   90.00
_cell.angle_gamma   90.00
#
_symmetry.space_group_name_H-M   'P 1'
#
loop_
_entity.id
_entity.type
_entity.pdbx_description
1 polymer ?
#
loop_
_entity_poly.entity_id
_entity_poly.type
_entity_poly.pdbx_seq_one_letter_code
_entity_poly.pdbx_strand_id
1 'polypeptide(L)' 'MPKSRSKRQTRHPPPKAKPKPSPPAVAALFFTLLATGVIVIVGNYLGAFGPTDNANLWYGLGLMLVAFLVATQWR' A
#
# COMPACT_ATOMS: atom_id res chain seq x y z
N MET A 1 14.44 -1.70 63.66
CA MET A 1 15.08 -1.25 62.40
C MET A 1 14.08 -0.42 61.61
N PRO A 2 14.42 0.80 61.14
CA PRO A 2 13.53 1.56 60.28
C PRO A 2 13.62 1.04 58.84
N LYS A 3 12.46 0.75 58.23
CA LYS A 3 12.36 0.25 56.85
C LYS A 3 12.57 1.43 55.88
N SER A 4 13.66 1.40 55.12
CA SER A 4 14.01 2.41 54.12
C SER A 4 12.86 2.63 53.12
N ARG A 5 12.36 3.88 53.00
CA ARG A 5 11.36 4.31 52.01
C ARG A 5 11.99 4.68 50.65
N SER A 6 13.00 3.94 50.21
CA SER A 6 13.64 4.17 48.91
C SER A 6 13.09 3.22 47.84
N LYS A 7 11.82 3.39 47.49
CA LYS A 7 11.31 2.96 46.17
C LYS A 7 10.43 4.07 45.63
N ARG A 8 11.08 5.16 45.21
CA ARG A 8 10.48 6.04 44.20
C ARG A 8 10.46 5.23 42.90
N GLN A 9 9.33 4.57 42.66
CA GLN A 9 9.07 3.93 41.39
C GLN A 9 9.02 5.06 40.36
N THR A 10 10.12 5.24 39.62
CA THR A 10 10.16 6.13 38.47
C THR A 10 9.09 5.64 37.51
N ARG A 11 7.98 6.37 37.42
CA ARG A 11 6.96 6.09 36.41
C ARG A 11 7.63 6.26 35.05
N HIS A 12 7.95 5.16 34.40
CA HIS A 12 8.23 5.19 32.98
C HIS A 12 6.96 5.65 32.29
N PRO A 13 7.02 6.67 31.41
CA PRO A 13 5.87 7.04 30.61
C PRO A 13 5.40 5.82 29.81
N PRO A 14 4.09 5.64 29.63
CA PRO A 14 3.57 4.51 28.86
C PRO A 14 4.21 4.51 27.47
N PRO A 15 4.52 3.34 26.90
CA PRO A 15 5.06 3.24 25.55
C PRO A 15 4.16 4.00 24.57
N LYS A 16 4.75 4.78 23.65
CA LYS A 16 4.00 5.45 22.60
C LYS A 16 3.16 4.41 21.84
N ALA A 17 1.90 4.74 21.57
CA ALA A 17 1.02 3.89 20.78
C ALA A 17 1.67 3.58 19.43
N LYS A 18 1.64 2.30 19.02
CA LYS A 18 2.12 1.89 17.70
C LYS A 18 1.29 2.61 16.63
N PRO A 19 1.90 3.00 15.49
CA PRO A 19 1.16 3.48 14.34
C PRO A 19 0.04 2.51 13.99
N LYS A 20 -1.14 3.03 13.68
CA LYS A 20 -2.25 2.20 13.22
C LYS A 20 -1.86 1.55 11.89
N PRO A 21 -2.15 0.25 11.70
CA PRO A 21 -1.88 -0.42 10.43
C PRO A 21 -2.68 0.25 9.30
N SER A 22 -2.10 0.27 8.10
CA SER A 22 -2.77 0.69 6.87
C SER A 22 -4.12 -0.01 6.67
N PRO A 23 -5.14 0.69 6.14
CA PRO A 23 -6.39 0.07 5.76
C PRO A 23 -6.18 -1.03 4.69
N PRO A 24 -6.82 -2.21 4.82
CA PRO A 24 -6.70 -3.29 3.83
C PRO A 24 -7.22 -2.90 2.44
N ALA A 25 -8.05 -1.85 2.35
CA ALA A 25 -8.53 -1.30 1.08
C ALA A 25 -7.39 -0.75 0.21
N VAL A 26 -6.33 -0.20 0.81
CA VAL A 26 -5.15 0.32 0.06
C VAL A 26 -4.45 -0.85 -0.64
N ALA A 27 -4.29 -1.97 0.07
CA ALA A 27 -3.74 -3.19 -0.49
C ALA A 27 -4.59 -3.73 -1.63
N ALA A 28 -5.90 -3.88 -1.40
CA ALA A 28 -6.83 -4.37 -2.41
C ALA A 28 -6.80 -3.47 -3.67
N LEU A 29 -6.85 -2.15 -3.49
CA LEU A 29 -6.80 -1.19 -4.59
C LEU A 29 -5.48 -1.24 -5.37
N PHE A 30 -4.35 -1.39 -4.67
CA PHE A 30 -3.05 -1.56 -5.32
C PHE A 30 -3.05 -2.78 -6.23
N PHE A 31 -3.44 -3.95 -5.70
CA PHE A 31 -3.41 -5.20 -6.46
C PHE A 31 -4.40 -5.20 -7.62
N THR A 32 -5.59 -4.61 -7.46
CA THR A 32 -6.56 -4.53 -8.55
C THR A 32 -6.06 -3.63 -9.67
N LEU A 33 -5.57 -2.42 -9.37
CA LEU A 33 -5.01 -1.51 -10.38
C LEU A 33 -3.82 -2.13 -11.11
N LEU A 34 -2.92 -2.76 -10.35
CA LEU A 34 -1.74 -3.43 -10.92
C LEU A 34 -2.17 -4.57 -11.86
N ALA A 35 -3.06 -5.46 -11.40
CA ALA A 35 -3.56 -6.57 -12.21
C ALA A 35 -4.28 -6.08 -13.46
N THR A 36 -5.15 -5.07 -13.34
CA THR A 36 -5.84 -4.48 -14.49
C THR A 36 -4.85 -3.87 -15.48
N GLY A 37 -3.82 -3.16 -15.03
CA GLY A 37 -2.76 -2.63 -15.90
C GLY A 37 -2.06 -3.74 -16.69
N VAL A 38 -1.73 -4.87 -16.06
CA VAL A 38 -1.11 -6.03 -16.74
C VAL A 38 -2.06 -6.59 -17.79
N ILE A 39 -3.32 -6.80 -17.42
CA ILE A 39 -4.34 -7.37 -18.31
C ILE A 39 -4.54 -6.48 -19.54
N VAL A 40 -4.54 -5.16 -19.39
CA VAL A 40 -4.64 -4.24 -20.53
C VAL A 40 -3.45 -4.39 -21.46
N ILE A 41 -2.22 -4.38 -20.93
CA ILE A 41 -1.00 -4.46 -21.76
C ILE A 41 -0.94 -5.81 -22.47
N VAL A 42 -1.11 -6.91 -21.74
CA VAL A 42 -1.08 -8.26 -22.30
C VAL A 42 -2.23 -8.46 -23.28
N GLY A 43 -3.44 -8.06 -22.93
CA GLY A 43 -4.62 -8.16 -23.79
C GLY A 43 -4.48 -7.37 -25.09
N ASN A 44 -3.79 -6.22 -25.07
CA ASN A 44 -3.48 -5.45 -26.28
C ASN A 44 -2.59 -6.26 -27.25
N TYR A 45 -1.59 -6.98 -26.74
CA TYR A 45 -0.73 -7.83 -27.58
C TYR A 45 -1.38 -9.17 -27.98
N LEU A 46 -2.30 -9.68 -27.18
CA LEU A 46 -3.08 -10.87 -27.51
C LEU A 46 -4.24 -10.58 -28.50
N GLY A 47 -4.45 -9.31 -28.86
CA GLY A 47 -5.54 -8.90 -29.74
C GLY A 47 -6.92 -8.93 -29.08
N ALA A 48 -6.99 -9.03 -27.75
CA ALA A 48 -8.24 -9.11 -26.99
C ALA A 48 -9.12 -7.85 -27.12
N PHE A 49 -8.49 -6.72 -27.49
CA PHE A 49 -9.14 -5.42 -27.67
C PHE A 49 -9.08 -4.92 -29.13
N GLY A 50 -8.77 -5.81 -30.08
CA GLY A 50 -8.53 -5.46 -31.49
C GLY A 50 -7.04 -5.36 -31.83
N PRO A 51 -6.66 -4.65 -32.91
CA PRO A 51 -5.26 -4.45 -33.27
C PRO A 51 -4.47 -3.77 -32.15
N THR A 52 -3.17 -4.05 -32.09
CA THR A 52 -2.27 -3.41 -31.13
C THR A 52 -2.34 -1.89 -31.26
N ASP A 53 -2.72 -1.22 -30.16
CA ASP A 53 -2.81 0.24 -30.09
C ASP A 53 -1.89 0.79 -28.99
N ASN A 54 -1.22 1.90 -29.30
CA ASN A 54 -0.41 2.65 -28.36
C ASN A 54 -1.27 3.30 -27.27
N ALA A 55 -2.53 3.65 -27.55
CA ALA A 55 -3.43 4.21 -26.55
C ALA A 55 -3.66 3.24 -25.38
N ASN A 56 -3.86 1.94 -25.69
CA ASN A 56 -4.00 0.89 -24.67
C ASN A 56 -2.72 0.70 -23.85
N LEU A 57 -1.55 0.85 -24.48
CA LEU A 57 -0.26 0.79 -23.78
C LEU A 57 -0.12 1.95 -22.78
N TRP A 58 -0.42 3.18 -23.21
CA TRP A 58 -0.40 4.36 -22.33
C TRP A 58 -1.41 4.24 -21.20
N TYR A 59 -2.60 3.69 -21.48
CA TYR A 59 -3.62 3.45 -20.46
C TYR A 59 -3.15 2.42 -19.42
N GLY A 60 -2.59 1.28 -19.86
CA GLY A 60 -2.03 0.26 -18.96
C GLY A 60 -0.87 0.79 -18.11
N LEU A 61 0.03 1.60 -18.70
CA LEU A 61 1.10 2.29 -17.98
C LEU A 61 0.55 3.31 -16.96
N GLY A 62 -0.50 4.05 -17.33
CA GLY A 62 -1.18 4.97 -16.42
C GLY A 62 -1.75 4.25 -15.21
N LEU A 63 -2.43 3.12 -15.40
CA LEU A 63 -2.95 2.30 -14.30
C LEU A 63 -1.85 1.81 -13.36
N MET A 64 -0.70 1.40 -13.92
CA MET A 64 0.48 0.98 -13.14
C MET A 64 1.03 2.12 -12.29
N LEU A 65 1.18 3.32 -12.87
CA LEU A 65 1.62 4.50 -12.13
C LEU A 65 0.66 4.83 -10.98
N VAL A 66 -0.65 4.79 -11.22
CA VAL A 66 -1.65 5.02 -10.17
C VAL A 66 -1.56 3.94 -9.08
N ALA A 67 -1.34 2.67 -9.45
CA ALA A 67 -1.11 1.61 -8.46
C ALA A 67 0.08 1.96 -7.55
N PHE A 68 1.21 2.37 -8.11
CA PHE A 68 2.38 2.78 -7.30
C PHE A 68 2.09 3.97 -6.39
N LEU A 69 1.29 4.95 -6.84
CA LEU A 69 0.84 6.05 -5.98
C LEU A 69 0.00 5.54 -4.80
N VAL A 70 -0.91 4.59 -5.03
CA VAL A 70 -1.68 3.94 -3.95
C VAL A 70 -0.74 3.22 -2.98
N ALA A 71 0.31 2.57 -3.47
CA ALA A 71 1.31 1.91 -2.63
C ALA A 71 2.04 2.90 -1.70
N THR A 72 2.24 4.16 -2.11
CA THR A 72 2.85 5.20 -1.23
C THR A 72 1.99 5.53 -0.01
N GLN A 73 0.69 5.26 -0.07
CA GLN A 73 -0.24 5.48 1.04
C GLN A 73 -0.27 4.29 2.01
N TRP A 74 0.39 3.18 1.69
CA TRP A 74 0.53 2.03 2.57
C TRP A 74 1.50 2.37 3.70
N ARG A 75 1.01 2.36 4.95
CA ARG A 75 1.76 2.65 6.18
C ARG A 75 1.76 1.50 7.17
#